data_AF-A0A945EAK4-F1
#
_entry.id   AF-A0A945EAK4-F1
#
_cell.length_a   1.000
_cell.length_b   1.000
_cell.length_c   1.000
_cell.angle_alpha   90.00
_cell.angle_beta   90.00
_cell.angle_gamma   90.00
#
_symmetry.space_group_name_H-M   'P 1'
#
loop_
_entity.id
_entity.type
_entity.pdbx_description
1 polymer ?
#
loop_
_entity_poly.entity_id
_entity_poly.type
_entity_poly.pdbx_seq_one_letter_code
_entity_poly.pdbx_strand_id
1 'polypeptide(L)'
;LVNQLKKTKYWKNLRVVYLIKENLDNIASGFSMNKDVFDWMYPFIKNDAKRLAKAAEMVREKSLYIKRETKKMNLKLYNTEDDFNKVMKEAQNYLTK
;
A
#
# COMPACT_ATOMS: atom_id res chain seq x y z
N LEU A 1 3.09 20.60 -2.77
CA LEU A 1 4.37 19.93 -2.42
C LEU A 1 5.14 19.37 -3.63
N VAL A 2 4.65 18.36 -4.37
CA VAL A 2 5.40 17.75 -5.50
C VAL A 2 5.87 18.77 -6.54
N ASN A 3 4.98 19.67 -6.97
CA ASN A 3 5.32 20.73 -7.93
C ASN A 3 6.32 21.75 -7.38
N GLN A 4 6.41 21.93 -6.06
CA GLN A 4 7.42 22.79 -5.44
C GLN A 4 8.77 22.07 -5.40
N LEU A 5 8.78 20.78 -5.04
CA LEU A 5 10.00 19.95 -5.03
C LEU A 5 10.63 19.81 -6.41
N LYS A 6 9.82 19.70 -7.47
CA LYS A 6 10.27 19.67 -8.88
C LYS A 6 11.11 20.90 -9.28
N LYS A 7 10.95 22.03 -8.60
CA LYS A 7 11.71 23.27 -8.85
C LYS A 7 13.05 23.32 -8.12
N THR A 8 13.33 22.37 -7.23
CA THR A 8 14.57 22.34 -6.44
C THR A 8 15.69 21.58 -7.17
N LYS A 9 16.94 21.95 -6.90
CA LYS A 9 18.12 21.24 -7.44
C LYS A 9 18.19 19.76 -7.05
N TYR A 10 17.48 19.36 -5.99
CA TYR A 10 17.49 18.01 -5.45
C TYR A 10 16.47 17.07 -6.10
N TRP A 11 15.57 17.57 -6.95
CA TRP A 11 14.50 16.77 -7.54
C TRP A 11 14.99 15.49 -8.23
N LYS A 12 16.09 15.58 -8.99
CA LYS A 12 16.67 14.43 -9.71
C LYS A 12 17.26 13.37 -8.77
N ASN A 13 17.53 13.72 -7.51
CA ASN A 13 18.08 12.82 -6.50
C ASN A 13 16.98 12.20 -5.61
N LEU A 14 15.75 12.69 -5.71
CA LEU A 14 14.63 12.20 -4.92
C LEU A 14 13.93 11.05 -5.65
N ARG A 15 13.84 9.90 -4.98
CA ARG A 15 13.02 8.78 -5.42
C ARG A 15 11.76 8.75 -4.57
N VAL A 16 10.62 8.96 -5.22
CA VAL A 16 9.31 8.89 -4.57
C VAL A 16 8.61 7.65 -5.08
N VAL A 17 8.18 6.81 -4.15
CA VAL A 17 7.47 5.57 -4.42
C VAL A 17 6.23 5.54 -3.55
N TYR A 18 5.09 5.21 -4.17
CA TYR A 18 3.85 5.00 -3.45
C TYR A 18 3.52 3.52 -3.37
N LEU A 19 3.08 3.10 -2.20
CA LEU A 19 2.65 1.74 -1.93
C LEU A 19 1.13 1.76 -1.77
N ILE A 20 0.44 0.89 -2.50
CA ILE A 20 -1.02 0.80 -2.45
C ILE A 20 -1.48 -0.64 -2.21
N LYS A 21 -2.76 -0.77 -1.85
CA LYS A 21 -3.51 -2.03 -1.75
C LYS A 21 -4.89 -1.85 -2.36
N GLU A 22 -5.31 -2.79 -3.22
CA GLU A 22 -6.57 -2.68 -3.94
C GLU A 22 -7.56 -3.81 -3.61
N ASN A 23 -7.07 -4.99 -3.23
CA ASN A 23 -7.91 -6.14 -2.95
C ASN A 23 -8.51 -6.03 -1.53
N LEU A 24 -9.83 -5.90 -1.45
CA LEU A 24 -10.53 -5.73 -0.16
C LEU A 24 -10.32 -6.93 0.76
N ASP A 25 -10.40 -8.15 0.23
CA ASP A 25 -10.30 -9.38 1.03
C ASP A 25 -8.90 -9.51 1.64
N ASN A 26 -7.86 -9.17 0.87
CA ASN A 26 -6.49 -9.17 1.37
C ASN A 26 -6.25 -8.09 2.43
N ILE A 27 -6.83 -6.90 2.26
CA ILE A 27 -6.74 -5.82 3.26
C ILE A 27 -7.45 -6.24 4.55
N ALA A 28 -8.67 -6.77 4.43
CA ALA A 28 -9.48 -7.26 5.54
C ALA A 28 -8.78 -8.39 6.30
N SER A 29 -8.22 -9.36 5.56
CA SER A 29 -7.39 -10.45 6.08
C SER A 29 -6.16 -9.91 6.82
N GLY A 30 -5.49 -8.90 6.27
CA GLY A 30 -4.36 -8.25 6.93
C GLY A 30 -4.73 -7.65 8.30
N PHE A 31 -5.90 -7.02 8.41
CA PHE A 31 -6.38 -6.50 9.69
C PHE A 31 -6.73 -7.60 10.70
N SER A 32 -7.34 -8.70 10.25
CA SER A 32 -7.72 -9.80 11.16
C SER A 32 -6.51 -10.60 11.65
N MET A 33 -5.43 -10.65 10.86
CA MET A 33 -4.17 -11.27 11.23
C MET A 33 -3.32 -10.42 12.17
N ASN A 34 -3.62 -9.12 12.32
CA ASN A 34 -2.88 -8.29 13.26
C ASN A 34 -3.10 -8.80 14.68
N LYS A 35 -2.02 -8.96 15.44
CA LYS A 35 -2.04 -9.36 16.86
C LYS A 35 -1.40 -8.30 17.76
N ASP A 36 -1.00 -7.17 17.18
CA ASP A 36 -0.36 -6.11 17.93
C ASP A 36 -1.37 -5.42 18.84
N VAL A 37 -1.18 -5.60 20.14
CA VAL A 37 -1.96 -4.96 21.19
C VAL A 37 -1.74 -3.44 21.25
N PHE A 38 -0.68 -2.91 20.63
CA PHE A 38 -0.42 -1.49 20.51
C PHE A 38 -1.03 -0.85 19.25
N ASP A 39 -1.61 -1.63 18.35
CA ASP A 39 -2.37 -1.08 17.23
C ASP A 39 -3.64 -0.42 17.79
N TRP A 40 -3.67 0.91 17.75
CA TRP A 40 -4.78 1.73 18.23
C TRP A 40 -6.11 1.43 17.53
N MET A 41 -6.09 0.87 16.31
CA MET A 41 -7.29 0.54 15.55
C MET A 41 -7.78 -0.88 15.83
N TYR A 42 -6.87 -1.82 16.08
CA TYR A 42 -7.16 -3.25 16.22
C TYR A 42 -8.26 -3.58 17.25
N PRO A 43 -8.25 -3.03 18.50
CA PRO A 43 -9.29 -3.28 19.49
C PRO A 43 -10.71 -2.94 19.01
N PHE A 44 -10.85 -1.96 18.11
CA PHE A 44 -12.14 -1.43 17.67
C PHE A 44 -12.73 -2.16 16.46
N ILE A 45 -11.91 -2.92 15.71
CA ILE A 45 -12.30 -3.56 14.45
C ILE A 45 -12.26 -5.09 14.50
N LYS A 46 -11.45 -5.70 15.39
CA LYS A 46 -11.14 -7.14 15.34
C LYS A 46 -12.35 -8.08 15.45
N ASN A 47 -13.38 -7.68 16.20
CA ASN A 47 -14.57 -8.52 16.48
C ASN A 47 -15.83 -8.01 15.77
N ASP A 48 -15.70 -7.03 14.88
CA ASP A 48 -16.84 -6.43 14.16
C ASP A 48 -16.57 -6.50 12.65
N ALA A 49 -17.19 -7.49 12.01
CA ALA A 49 -17.04 -7.72 10.57
C ALA A 49 -17.43 -6.51 9.72
N LYS A 50 -18.43 -5.71 10.15
CA LYS A 50 -18.84 -4.50 9.42
C LYS A 50 -17.79 -3.41 9.52
N ARG A 51 -17.21 -3.21 10.71
CA ARG A 51 -16.11 -2.24 10.90
C ARG A 51 -14.85 -2.66 10.17
N LEU A 52 -14.53 -3.94 10.17
CA LEU A 52 -13.37 -4.47 9.46
C LEU A 52 -13.52 -4.29 7.94
N ALA A 53 -14.70 -4.59 7.37
CA ALA A 53 -14.99 -4.32 5.97
C ALA A 53 -14.85 -2.82 5.62
N LYS A 54 -15.41 -1.95 6.47
CA LYS A 54 -15.34 -0.50 6.26
C LYS A 54 -13.91 0.06 6.37
N ALA A 55 -13.09 -0.48 7.28
CA ALA A 55 -11.68 -0.14 7.37
C ALA A 55 -10.93 -0.57 6.10
N ALA A 56 -11.23 -1.75 5.55
CA ALA A 56 -10.65 -2.21 4.30
C ALA A 56 -11.04 -1.30 3.11
N GLU A 57 -12.31 -0.88 3.04
CA GLU A 57 -12.79 0.09 2.05
C GLU A 57 -12.05 1.43 2.16
N MET A 58 -11.83 1.95 3.36
CA MET A 58 -11.09 3.19 3.55
C MET A 58 -9.66 3.12 2.99
N VAL A 59 -8.96 2.01 3.22
CA VAL A 59 -7.61 1.79 2.68
C VAL A 59 -7.65 1.69 1.15
N ARG A 60 -8.63 0.97 0.59
CA ARG A 60 -8.80 0.84 -0.86
C ARG A 60 -9.10 2.18 -1.50
N GLU A 61 -10.04 2.97 -0.96
CA GLU A 61 -10.40 4.28 -1.51
C GLU A 61 -9.21 5.25 -1.50
N LYS A 62 -8.45 5.29 -0.40
CA LYS A 62 -7.20 6.06 -0.32
C LYS A 62 -6.20 5.59 -1.38
N SER A 63 -6.04 4.28 -1.56
CA SER A 63 -5.14 3.67 -2.54
C SER A 63 -5.52 4.04 -3.97
N LEU A 64 -6.81 3.98 -4.31
CA LEU A 64 -7.34 4.37 -5.62
C LEU A 64 -7.18 5.86 -5.88
N TYR A 65 -7.36 6.70 -4.85
CA TYR A 65 -7.05 8.12 -4.94
C TYR A 65 -5.57 8.35 -5.25
N ILE A 66 -4.66 7.74 -4.49
CA ILE A 66 -3.21 7.85 -4.73
C ILE A 66 -2.85 7.38 -6.14
N LYS A 67 -3.39 6.25 -6.60
CA LYS A 67 -3.17 5.73 -7.96
C LYS A 67 -3.56 6.71 -9.05
N ARG A 68 -4.68 7.42 -8.88
CA ARG A 68 -5.10 8.47 -9.82
C ARG A 68 -4.14 9.65 -9.83
N GLU A 69 -3.69 10.10 -8.67
CA GLU A 69 -2.80 11.26 -8.56
C GLU A 69 -1.36 10.97 -9.02
N THR A 70 -0.83 9.79 -8.70
CA THR A 70 0.52 9.40 -9.13
C THR A 70 0.61 9.26 -10.65
N LYS A 71 -0.45 8.74 -11.30
CA LYS A 71 -0.55 8.68 -12.76
C LYS A 71 -0.47 10.07 -13.40
N LYS A 72 -1.17 11.07 -12.84
CA LYS A 72 -1.11 12.47 -13.33
C LYS A 72 0.30 13.06 -13.23
N MET A 73 1.07 12.64 -12.23
CA MET A 73 2.40 13.19 -11.94
C MET A 73 3.56 12.35 -12.50
N ASN A 74 3.26 11.24 -13.18
CA ASN A 74 4.21 10.22 -13.65
C ASN A 74 5.14 9.71 -12.53
N LEU A 75 4.56 9.39 -11.37
CA LEU A 75 5.28 8.88 -10.20
C LEU A 75 5.16 7.36 -10.12
N LYS A 76 6.19 6.72 -9.54
CA LYS A 76 6.20 5.27 -9.34
C LYS A 76 5.21 4.86 -8.25
N LEU A 77 4.50 3.79 -8.53
CA LEU A 77 3.51 3.19 -7.63
C LEU A 77 3.61 1.67 -7.75
N TYR A 78 3.53 1.00 -6.61
CA TYR A 78 3.53 -0.46 -6.50
C TYR A 78 2.28 -0.93 -5.75
N ASN A 79 1.61 -1.94 -6.31
CA ASN A 79 0.60 -2.67 -5.57
C ASN A 79 1.33 -3.71 -4.71
N THR A 80 1.36 -3.47 -3.40
CA THR A 80 2.19 -4.24 -2.47
C THR A 80 1.90 -5.74 -2.46
N GLU A 81 0.74 -6.17 -2.91
CA GLU A 81 0.39 -7.60 -2.97
C GLU A 81 0.95 -8.26 -4.22
N ASP A 82 0.66 -7.70 -5.38
CA ASP A 82 1.12 -8.24 -6.67
C ASP A 82 2.65 -8.14 -6.79
N ASP A 83 3.21 -7.00 -6.40
CA ASP A 83 4.64 -6.73 -6.53
C ASP A 83 5.47 -7.55 -5.54
N PHE A 84 4.98 -7.78 -4.31
CA PHE A 84 5.69 -8.63 -3.36
C PHE A 84 5.76 -10.07 -3.85
N ASN A 85 4.63 -10.64 -4.27
CA ASN A 85 4.58 -12.02 -4.76
C ASN A 85 5.46 -12.22 -6.00
N LYS A 86 5.47 -11.24 -6.90
CA LYS A 86 6.35 -11.24 -8.07
C LYS A 86 7.83 -11.24 -7.67
N VAL A 87 8.24 -10.30 -6.81
CA VAL A 87 9.64 -10.19 -6.36
C VAL A 87 10.08 -11.45 -5.61
N MET A 88 9.22 -12.03 -4.77
CA MET A 88 9.52 -13.28 -4.08
C MET A 88 9.73 -14.45 -5.04
N LYS A 89 8.90 -14.55 -6.09
CA LYS A 89 9.06 -15.58 -7.12
C LYS A 89 10.36 -15.40 -7.92
N GLU A 90 10.72 -14.17 -8.25
CA GLU A 90 11.98 -13.85 -8.91
C GLU A 90 13.20 -14.23 -8.04
N ALA A 91 13.15 -13.90 -6.74
CA ALA A 91 14.18 -14.26 -5.78
C ALA A 91 14.32 -15.78 -5.61
N GLN A 92 13.20 -16.51 -5.51
CA GLN A 92 13.21 -17.95 -5.42
C GLN A 92 13.85 -18.59 -6.66
N ASN A 93 13.47 -18.15 -7.86
CA ASN A 93 14.05 -18.64 -9.11
C ASN A 93 15.55 -18.38 -9.21
N TYR A 94 16.05 -17.29 -8.63
CA TYR A 94 17.48 -16.99 -8.58
C TYR A 94 18.25 -17.95 -7.67
N LEU A 95 17.64 -18.36 -6.55
CA LEU A 95 18.26 -19.25 -5.56
C LEU A 95 18.18 -20.74 -5.94
N THR A 96 17.23 -21.13 -6.79
CA THR A 96 17.04 -22.53 -7.21
C THR A 96 17.57 -22.82 -8.62
N LYS A 97 18.23 -21.85 -9.25
CA LYS A 97 19.05 -22.05 -10.45
C LYS A 97 20.51 -22.19 -10.07
#